data_AF-A0A645I5K5-F1
#
_entry.id   AF-A0A645I5K5-F1
#
_cell.length_a   1.000
_cell.length_b   1.000
_cell.length_c   1.000
_cell.angle_alpha   90.00
_cell.angle_beta   90.00
_cell.angle_gamma   90.00
#
_symmetry.space_group_name_H-M   'P 1'
#
loop_
_entity.id
_entity.type
_entity.pdbx_description
1 polymer ?
#
loop_
_entity_poly.entity_id
_entity_poly.type
_entity_poly.pdbx_seq_one_letter_code
_entity_poly.pdbx_strand_id
1 'polypeptide(L)' 'MIQEKGGVPENELYQVFNMGIGMTLIVKATQADSMLRFIKKAGTPAWIIGETVKGTGLSKVV' A
#
# COMPACT_ATOMS: atom_id res chain seq x y z
N MET A 1 12.04 -15.15 -1.89
CA MET A 1 11.85 -16.28 -0.94
C MET A 1 10.43 -16.88 -0.91
N ILE A 2 9.34 -16.13 -0.71
CA ILE A 2 7.96 -16.69 -0.80
C ILE A 2 7.53 -16.85 -2.28
N GLN A 3 7.66 -15.79 -3.08
CA GLN A 3 7.31 -15.80 -4.51
C GLN A 3 8.09 -16.86 -5.30
N GLU A 4 9.41 -16.97 -5.08
CA GLU A 4 10.27 -17.95 -5.76
C GLU A 4 10.02 -19.41 -5.37
N LYS A 5 9.49 -19.68 -4.17
CA LYS A 5 9.25 -21.05 -3.69
C LYS A 5 7.79 -21.49 -3.81
N GLY A 6 6.87 -20.55 -4.01
CA GLY A 6 5.43 -20.82 -3.98
C GLY A 6 4.83 -21.32 -5.29
N GLY A 7 5.44 -21.02 -6.44
CA GLY A 7 4.85 -21.36 -7.75
C GLY A 7 3.50 -20.68 -8.03
N VAL A 8 3.13 -19.69 -7.21
CA VAL A 8 1.85 -18.99 -7.25
C VAL A 8 1.97 -17.76 -8.16
N PRO A 9 1.00 -17.51 -9.06
CA PRO A 9 0.93 -16.28 -9.85
C PRO A 9 1.03 -15.02 -8.98
N GLU A 10 1.77 -14.01 -9.45
CA GLU A 10 2.05 -12.79 -8.68
C GLU A 10 0.79 -12.03 -8.24
N ASN A 11 -0.26 -12.04 -9.05
CA ASN A 11 -1.56 -11.46 -8.73
C ASN A 11 -2.26 -12.13 -7.53
N GLU A 12 -2.04 -13.43 -7.32
CA GLU A 12 -2.58 -14.15 -6.16
C GLU A 12 -1.80 -13.81 -4.88
N LEU A 13 -0.50 -13.51 -4.98
CA LEU A 13 0.29 -13.08 -3.82
C LEU A 13 -0.22 -11.76 -3.21
N TYR A 14 -0.65 -10.80 -4.04
CA TYR A 14 -1.27 -9.55 -3.56
C TYR A 14 -2.63 -9.76 -2.88
N GLN A 15 -3.33 -10.87 -3.15
CA GLN A 15 -4.59 -11.18 -2.49
C GLN A 15 -4.39 -11.89 -1.14
N VAL A 16 -3.32 -12.69 -1.01
CA VAL A 16 -3.06 -13.51 0.18
C VAL A 16 -2.13 -12.82 1.17
N PHE A 17 -1.16 -12.05 0.68
CA PHE A 17 -0.17 -11.37 1.50
C PHE A 17 -0.32 -9.85 1.41
N ASN A 18 -0.01 -9.19 2.51
CA ASN A 18 -0.01 -7.73 2.59
C ASN A 18 1.13 -7.05 1.81
N MET A 19 2.05 -7.83 1.25
CA MET A 19 3.21 -7.37 0.47
C MET A 19 4.04 -6.28 1.18
N GLY A 20 4.11 -6.36 2.51
CA GLY A 20 4.85 -5.41 3.35
C GLY A 20 4.07 -4.16 3.79
N ILE A 21 2.82 -3.99 3.37
CA ILE A 21 1.95 -2.88 3.81
C ILE A 21 0.88 -3.40 4.78
N GLY A 22 1.12 -3.25 6.08
CA GLY A 22 0.17 -3.70 7.10
C GLY A 22 -1.03 -2.76 7.35
N MET A 23 -0.92 -1.50 6.93
CA MET A 23 -1.95 -0.47 7.18
C MET A 23 -1.90 0.61 6.10
N THR A 24 -3.08 1.09 5.70
CA THR A 24 -3.25 2.19 4.73
C THR A 24 -4.08 3.29 5.35
N LEU A 25 -3.71 4.55 5.09
CA LEU A 25 -4.48 5.73 5.48
C LEU A 25 -4.89 6.51 4.22
N ILE A 26 -6.15 6.94 4.18
CA ILE A 26 -6.65 7.84 3.13
C ILE A 26 -6.71 9.24 3.72
N VAL A 27 -6.02 10.18 3.08
CA VAL A 27 -5.96 11.59 3.50
C VAL A 27 -6.22 12.51 2.32
N LYS A 28 -6.51 13.78 2.58
CA LYS A 28 -6.56 14.80 1.53
C LYS A 28 -5.19 14.90 0.85
N ALA A 29 -5.18 15.06 -0.47
CA ALA A 29 -3.93 15.19 -1.25
C ALA A 29 -2.99 16.27 -0.70
N THR A 30 -3.56 17.41 -0.27
CA THR A 30 -2.81 18.52 0.34
C THR A 30 -2.18 18.21 1.69
N GLN A 31 -2.55 17.09 2.32
CA GLN A 31 -2.05 16.64 3.62
C GLN A 31 -1.14 15.40 3.51
N ALA A 32 -0.97 14.82 2.31
CA ALA A 32 -0.22 13.59 2.13
C ALA A 32 1.23 13.71 2.64
N ASP A 33 1.92 14.77 2.24
CA ASP A 33 3.32 14.99 2.63
C ASP A 33 3.51 15.31 4.11
N SER A 34 2.59 16.08 4.71
CA SER A 34 2.66 16.41 6.13
C SER A 34 2.40 15.17 6.99
N MET A 35 1.43 14.33 6.59
CA MET A 35 1.15 13.06 7.24
C MET A 35 2.32 12.08 7.11
N LEU A 36 2.92 11.98 5.92
CA LEU A 36 4.09 11.13 5.69
C LEU A 36 5.25 11.51 6.63
N ARG A 37 5.52 12.81 6.77
CA ARG A 37 6.54 13.31 7.71
C ARG A 37 6.18 13.02 9.17
N PHE A 38 4.92 13.18 9.54
CA PHE A 38 4.46 12.87 10.90
C PHE A 38 4.67 11.40 11.26
N ILE A 39 4.26 10.48 10.39
CA ILE A 39 4.39 9.03 10.61
C ILE A 39 5.87 8.62 10.68
N LYS A 40 6.70 9.14 9.77
CA LYS A 40 8.15 8.88 9.80
C LYS A 40 8.82 9.41 11.07
N LYS A 41 8.40 10.59 11.57
CA LYS A 41 8.88 11.13 12.85
C LYS A 41 8.47 10.28 14.05
N ALA A 42 7.34 9.58 13.97
CA ALA A 42 6.90 8.64 15.00
C ALA A 42 7.69 7.30 14.97
N GLY A 43 8.63 7.13 14.05
CA GLY A 43 9.49 5.93 13.96
C GLY A 43 8.94 4.84 13.04
N THR A 44 7.82 5.07 12.37
CA THR A 44 7.20 4.08 11.47
C THR A 44 7.54 4.37 10.01
N PRO A 45 8.07 3.39 9.25
CA PRO A 45 8.25 3.52 7.81
C PRO A 45 6.91 3.73 7.10
N ALA A 46 6.85 4.70 6.19
CA ALA A 46 5.65 5.01 5.42
C ALA A 46 6.00 5.55 4.03
N TRP A 47 5.08 5.34 3.08
CA TRP A 47 5.20 5.73 1.68
C TRP A 47 3.83 6.16 1.15
N ILE A 48 3.82 7.02 0.13
CA ILE A 48 2.62 7.26 -0.68
C ILE A 48 2.56 6.11 -1.69
N ILE A 49 1.51 5.29 -1.60
CA ILE A 49 1.37 4.06 -2.39
C ILE A 49 0.31 4.14 -3.48
N GLY A 50 -0.37 5.28 -3.63
CA GLY A 50 -1.38 5.49 -4.66
C GLY A 50 -2.33 6.64 -4.36
N GLU A 51 -3.42 6.68 -5.10
CA GLU A 51 -4.48 7.68 -5.00
C GLU A 51 -5.88 7.05 -5.10
N THR A 52 -6.88 7.74 -4.55
CA THR A 52 -8.28 7.33 -4.68
C THR A 52 -8.90 7.96 -5.93
N VAL A 53 -9.36 7.15 -6.87
CA VAL A 53 -10.09 7.58 -8.06
C VAL A 53 -11.56 7.18 -7.99
N LYS A 54 -12.43 7.81 -8.79
CA LYS A 54 -13.81 7.35 -8.94
C LYS A 54 -13.81 5.93 -9.52
N GLY A 55 -14.57 5.02 -8.91
CA GLY A 55 -14.65 3.62 -9.33
C GLY A 55 -15.67 2.82 -8.51
N THR A 56 -15.71 1.52 -8.73
CA THR A 56 -16.72 0.61 -8.17
C THR A 56 -16.14 -0.37 -7.14
N GLY A 57 -15.11 0.03 -6.38
CA GLY A 57 -14.47 -0.80 -5.36
C GLY A 57 -13.41 -1.77 -5.89
N LEU A 58 -13.04 -1.65 -7.17
CA LEU A 58 -11.90 -2.36 -7.75
C LEU A 58 -10.61 -1.57 -7.50
N SER A 59 -9.68 -2.17 -6.77
CA SER A 59 -8.32 -1.65 -6.58
C SER A 59 -7.35 -2.47 -7.43
N LYS A 60 -6.52 -1.80 -8.23
CA LYS A 60 -5.51 -2.43 -9.07
C LYS A 60 -4.14 -1.94 -8.64
N VAL A 61 -3.21 -2.86 -8.37
CA VAL A 61 -1.79 -2.57 -8.26
C VAL A 61 -1.25 -2.50 -9.69
N VAL A 62 -0.63 -1.36 -10.06
CA VAL A 62 -0.05 -1.12 -11.39
C VAL A 62 1.46 -1.07 -11.26
#